data_AF-A0AAU8J8Y0-F1
#
_entry.id   AF-A0AAU8J8Y0-F1
#
_cell.length_a   1.000
_cell.length_b   1.000
_cell.length_c   1.000
_cell.angle_alpha   90.00
_cell.angle_beta   90.00
_cell.angle_gamma   90.00
#
_symmetry.space_group_name_H-M   'P 1'
#
loop_
_entity.id
_entity.type
_entity.pdbx_description
1 polymer ?
#
loop_
_entity_poly.entity_id
_entity_poly.type
_entity_poly.pdbx_seq_one_letter_code
_entity_poly.pdbx_strand_id
1 'polypeptide(L)'
;MATPVKNQSGLSLRVGQTWKSFEQFRLEGAKTLSSVKDRVIATLHTKSGQYRIIEEHDFQTLYGLARDVDRLRGGLRVVVLAVRAAQKHPDEENLNLLAEAVAMLGNLPELPVRDTFDALEPETLDQNEEEEVILDRDRIPHPLHEARLSRQQIGETAQPNGLED
;
A
#
# COMPACT_ATOMS: atom_id res chain seq x y z
N MET A 1 9.57 -30.88 -9.18
CA MET A 1 10.12 -30.81 -7.82
C MET A 1 9.35 -29.74 -7.08
N ALA A 2 8.61 -30.10 -6.02
CA ALA A 2 7.85 -29.14 -5.22
C ALA A 2 8.84 -28.37 -4.34
N THR A 3 8.98 -27.07 -4.57
CA THR A 3 9.72 -26.17 -3.69
C THR A 3 9.08 -26.22 -2.30
N PRO A 4 9.88 -26.36 -1.23
CA PRO A 4 9.33 -26.36 0.11
C PRO A 4 8.71 -24.99 0.37
N VAL A 5 7.40 -24.97 0.65
CA VAL A 5 6.72 -23.80 1.19
C VAL A 5 7.42 -23.50 2.52
N LYS A 6 8.33 -22.51 2.51
CA LYS A 6 8.90 -21.96 3.73
C LYS A 6 7.71 -21.52 4.56
N ASN A 7 7.46 -22.24 5.65
CA ASN A 7 6.48 -21.85 6.64
C ASN A 7 7.00 -20.54 7.23
N GLN A 8 6.59 -19.41 6.65
CA GLN A 8 6.95 -18.10 7.12
C GLN A 8 6.37 -18.01 8.53
N SER A 9 7.28 -17.89 9.51
CA SER A 9 6.98 -17.66 10.91
C SER A 9 5.82 -16.68 11.02
N GLY A 10 4.71 -17.13 11.62
CA GLY A 10 3.45 -16.39 11.64
C GLY A 10 3.65 -14.92 11.96
N LEU A 11 3.03 -14.07 11.15
CA LEU A 11 3.09 -12.61 11.26
C LEU A 11 2.28 -12.18 12.50
N SER A 12 2.86 -12.43 13.67
CA SER A 12 2.26 -12.15 14.97
C SER A 12 2.52 -10.69 15.31
N LEU A 13 1.60 -9.83 14.87
CA LEU A 13 1.58 -8.42 15.26
C LEU A 13 1.29 -8.30 16.76
N ARG A 14 2.00 -7.40 17.43
CA ARG A 14 1.83 -7.12 18.87
C ARG A 14 1.34 -5.70 19.05
N VAL A 15 0.40 -5.52 19.97
CA VAL A 15 -0.04 -4.19 20.37
C VAL A 15 1.06 -3.54 21.20
N GLY A 16 1.52 -2.38 20.75
CA GLY A 16 2.55 -1.58 21.40
C GLY A 16 1.98 -0.44 22.22
N GLN A 17 2.82 0.58 22.40
CA GLN A 17 2.50 1.78 23.15
C GLN A 17 1.28 2.51 22.56
N THR A 18 0.52 3.16 23.45
CA THR A 18 -0.60 4.00 23.08
C THR A 18 -0.42 5.38 23.68
N TRP A 19 -0.34 6.40 22.83
CA TRP A 19 -0.37 7.80 23.22
C TRP A 19 -1.82 8.32 23.15
N LYS A 20 -2.27 8.93 24.24
CA LYS A 20 -3.64 9.46 24.37
C LYS A 20 -3.80 10.84 23.74
N SER A 21 -2.69 11.51 23.40
CA SER A 21 -2.69 12.79 22.71
C SER A 21 -1.39 12.97 21.91
N PHE A 22 -1.42 13.88 20.94
CA PHE A 22 -0.22 14.32 20.22
C PHE A 22 0.81 14.96 21.15
N GLU A 23 0.38 15.75 22.13
CA GLU A 23 1.31 16.34 23.11
C GLU A 23 2.06 15.27 23.91
N GLN A 24 1.38 14.19 24.30
CA GLN A 24 2.04 13.08 24.99
C GLN A 24 3.12 12.44 24.10
N PHE A 25 2.79 12.19 22.84
CA PHE A 25 3.74 11.64 21.86
C PHE A 25 4.94 12.58 21.64
N ARG A 26 4.68 13.89 21.48
CA ARG A 26 5.72 14.90 21.26
C ARG A 26 6.68 15.03 22.44
N LEU A 27 6.16 15.02 23.67
CA LEU A 27 6.96 15.14 24.90
C LEU A 27 7.93 13.97 25.09
N GLU A 28 7.58 12.77 24.63
CA GLU A 28 8.45 11.60 24.71
C GLU A 28 9.55 11.58 23.64
N GLY A 29 9.37 12.36 22.56
CA GLY A 29 10.36 12.59 21.50
C GLY A 29 10.67 11.36 20.63
N ALA A 30 11.60 11.51 19.69
CA ALA A 30 11.93 10.50 18.68
C ALA A 30 12.34 9.13 19.25
N LYS A 31 12.87 9.10 20.49
CA LYS A 31 13.25 7.85 21.17
C LYS A 31 12.05 6.94 21.43
N THR A 32 10.84 7.49 21.52
CA THR A 32 9.62 6.70 21.74
C THR A 32 9.33 5.74 20.57
N LEU A 33 9.72 6.11 19.35
CA LEU A 33 9.55 5.29 18.15
C LEU A 33 10.45 4.06 18.12
N SER A 34 11.56 4.04 18.88
CA SER A 34 12.42 2.85 18.97
C SER A 34 11.74 1.63 19.60
N SER A 35 10.61 1.85 20.28
CA SER A 35 9.73 0.80 20.80
C SER A 35 8.80 0.20 19.74
N VAL A 36 8.66 0.86 18.59
CA VAL A 36 7.80 0.47 17.46
C VAL A 36 8.65 -0.22 16.39
N LYS A 37 9.03 -1.46 16.69
CA LYS A 37 9.80 -2.34 15.81
C LYS A 37 9.44 -3.79 16.07
N ASP A 38 9.93 -4.71 15.25
CA ASP A 38 9.77 -6.15 15.47
C ASP A 38 8.29 -6.54 15.61
N ARG A 39 7.46 -6.14 14.63
CA ARG A 39 6.02 -6.44 14.51
C ARG A 39 5.15 -5.77 15.57
N VAL A 40 5.60 -4.64 16.13
CA VAL A 40 4.85 -3.86 17.12
C VAL A 40 4.06 -2.76 16.42
N ILE A 41 2.78 -2.63 16.78
CA ILE A 41 1.89 -1.56 16.30
C ILE A 41 1.56 -0.63 17.45
N ALA A 42 2.01 0.61 17.36
CA ALA A 42 1.67 1.64 18.31
C ALA A 42 0.45 2.47 17.85
N THR A 43 -0.15 3.19 18.79
CA THR A 43 -1.39 3.94 18.55
C THR A 43 -1.27 5.37 19.02
N LEU A 44 -1.53 6.32 18.14
CA LEU A 44 -1.58 7.75 18.45
C LEU A 44 -3.01 8.25 18.37
N HIS A 45 -3.53 8.77 19.47
CA HIS A 45 -4.80 9.49 19.49
C HIS A 45 -4.57 10.99 19.29
N THR A 46 -5.37 11.59 18.42
CA THR A 46 -5.41 13.03 18.19
C THR A 46 -6.85 13.53 18.29
N LYS A 47 -7.05 14.84 18.17
CA LYS A 47 -8.39 15.43 18.05
C LYS A 47 -9.09 15.02 16.74
N SER A 48 -8.33 14.71 15.70
CA SER A 48 -8.82 14.33 14.37
C SER A 48 -9.07 12.83 14.19
N GLY A 49 -8.52 11.98 15.06
CA GLY A 49 -8.74 10.54 14.98
C GLY A 49 -7.69 9.69 15.68
N GLN A 50 -7.56 8.45 15.21
CA GLN A 50 -6.58 7.48 15.69
C GLN A 50 -5.66 7.07 14.54
N TYR A 51 -4.36 7.12 14.80
CA TYR A 51 -3.32 6.71 13.86
C TYR A 51 -2.60 5.48 14.38
N ARG A 52 -2.22 4.58 13.47
CA ARG A 52 -1.38 3.42 13.78
C ARG A 52 0.02 3.69 13.25
N ILE A 53 1.00 3.43 14.09
CA ILE A 53 2.41 3.60 13.76
C ILE A 53 3.02 2.20 13.76
N ILE A 54 3.75 1.88 12.70
CA ILE A 54 4.36 0.58 12.43
C ILE A 54 5.70 0.82 11.74
N GLU A 55 6.66 -0.08 11.94
CA GLU A 55 7.93 -0.05 11.23
C GLU A 55 7.73 -0.32 9.72
N GLU A 56 8.46 0.40 8.87
CA GLU A 56 8.32 0.30 7.41
C GLU A 56 8.47 -1.14 6.91
N HIS A 57 9.46 -1.88 7.45
CA HIS A 57 9.68 -3.28 7.11
C HIS A 57 8.42 -4.15 7.39
N ASP A 58 7.79 -3.97 8.54
CA ASP A 58 6.58 -4.71 8.90
C ASP A 58 5.39 -4.31 8.05
N PHE A 59 5.27 -3.01 7.71
CA PHE A 59 4.25 -2.52 6.77
C PHE A 59 4.40 -3.16 5.39
N GLN A 60 5.63 -3.20 4.86
CA GLN A 60 5.90 -3.77 3.53
C GLN A 60 5.64 -5.27 3.50
N THR A 61 5.96 -5.97 4.59
CA THR A 61 5.62 -7.40 4.75
C THR A 61 4.11 -7.61 4.74
N LEU A 62 3.35 -6.81 5.50
CA LEU A 62 1.88 -6.85 5.52
C LEU A 62 1.26 -6.53 4.15
N TYR A 63 1.79 -5.51 3.49
CA TYR A 63 1.33 -5.07 2.18
C TYR A 63 1.61 -6.14 1.11
N GLY A 64 2.80 -6.73 1.12
CA GLY A 64 3.16 -7.86 0.25
C GLY A 64 2.18 -9.04 0.43
N LEU A 65 1.92 -9.43 1.69
CA LEU A 65 0.98 -10.50 2.00
C LEU A 65 -0.44 -10.18 1.51
N ALA A 66 -0.93 -8.96 1.71
CA ALA A 66 -2.24 -8.54 1.23
C ALA A 66 -2.35 -8.65 -0.30
N ARG A 67 -1.29 -8.24 -1.02
CA ARG A 67 -1.22 -8.35 -2.47
C ARG A 67 -1.17 -9.79 -2.96
N ASP A 68 -0.44 -10.66 -2.26
CA ASP A 68 -0.43 -12.09 -2.57
C ASP A 68 -1.81 -12.73 -2.38
N VAL A 69 -2.54 -12.36 -1.32
CA VAL A 69 -3.92 -12.82 -1.10
C VAL A 69 -4.85 -12.35 -2.23
N ASP A 70 -4.80 -11.07 -2.61
CA ASP A 70 -5.63 -10.55 -3.71
C ASP A 70 -5.34 -11.26 -5.04
N ARG A 71 -4.07 -11.56 -5.29
CA ARG A 71 -3.63 -12.31 -6.47
C ARG A 71 -4.13 -13.75 -6.46
N LEU A 72 -4.01 -14.44 -5.33
CA LEU A 72 -4.55 -15.79 -5.16
C LEU A 72 -6.07 -15.81 -5.37
N ARG A 73 -6.80 -14.83 -4.83
CA ARG A 73 -8.24 -14.69 -5.06
C ARG A 73 -8.57 -14.48 -6.54
N GLY A 74 -7.78 -13.68 -7.24
CA GLY A 74 -7.89 -13.48 -8.68
C GLY A 74 -7.68 -14.78 -9.47
N GLY A 75 -6.59 -15.49 -9.20
CA GLY A 75 -6.30 -16.78 -9.84
C GLY A 75 -7.38 -17.83 -9.58
N LEU A 76 -7.84 -17.94 -8.33
CA LEU A 76 -8.88 -18.91 -7.95
C LEU A 76 -10.19 -18.65 -8.70
N ARG A 77 -10.53 -17.37 -8.92
CA ARG A 77 -11.71 -16.98 -9.71
C ARG A 77 -11.60 -17.48 -11.15
N VAL A 78 -10.43 -17.38 -11.77
CA VAL A 78 -10.18 -17.89 -13.14
C VAL A 78 -10.36 -19.41 -13.18
N VAL A 79 -9.79 -20.14 -12.22
CA VAL A 79 -9.96 -21.60 -12.13
C VAL A 79 -11.43 -21.98 -11.98
N VAL A 80 -12.20 -21.30 -11.12
CA VAL A 80 -13.64 -21.56 -10.96
C VAL A 80 -14.41 -21.33 -12.27
N LEU A 81 -14.04 -20.32 -13.06
CA LEU A 81 -14.67 -20.07 -14.36
C LEU A 81 -14.32 -21.17 -15.38
N ALA A 82 -13.05 -21.59 -15.44
CA ALA A 82 -12.62 -22.66 -16.32
C ALA A 82 -13.28 -24.00 -15.97
N VAL A 83 -13.40 -24.34 -14.68
CA VAL A 83 -14.14 -25.53 -14.23
C VAL A 83 -15.59 -25.47 -14.68
N ARG A 84 -16.27 -24.33 -14.53
CA ARG A 84 -17.66 -24.16 -14.97
C ARG A 84 -17.82 -24.28 -16.49
N ALA A 85 -16.85 -23.79 -17.27
CA ALA A 85 -16.84 -23.93 -18.72
C ALA A 85 -16.71 -25.40 -19.11
N ALA A 86 -15.72 -26.11 -18.57
CA ALA A 86 -15.51 -27.53 -18.81
C ALA A 86 -16.70 -28.40 -18.33
N GLN A 87 -17.37 -28.04 -17.25
CA GLN A 87 -18.59 -28.73 -16.80
C GLN A 87 -19.78 -28.55 -17.76
N LYS A 88 -19.93 -27.37 -18.36
CA LYS A 88 -21.00 -27.09 -19.33
C LYS A 88 -20.70 -27.68 -20.70
N HIS A 89 -19.44 -27.66 -21.10
CA HIS A 89 -18.95 -28.09 -22.40
C HIS A 89 -17.63 -28.84 -22.21
N PRO A 90 -17.66 -30.17 -22.00
CA PRO A 90 -16.47 -30.98 -21.77
C PRO A 90 -15.78 -31.32 -23.09
N ASP A 91 -15.35 -30.28 -23.83
CA ASP A 91 -14.50 -30.42 -25.01
C ASP A 91 -13.02 -30.28 -24.62
N GLU A 92 -12.15 -30.70 -25.53
CA GLU A 92 -10.70 -30.67 -25.34
C GLU A 92 -10.19 -29.24 -25.09
N GLU A 93 -10.82 -28.25 -25.71
CA GLU A 93 -10.47 -26.83 -25.56
C GLU A 93 -10.74 -26.31 -24.13
N ASN A 94 -11.92 -26.59 -23.55
CA ASN A 94 -12.23 -26.15 -22.18
C ASN A 94 -11.43 -26.93 -21.12
N LEU A 95 -11.08 -28.19 -21.39
CA LEU A 95 -10.18 -28.97 -20.52
C LEU A 95 -8.75 -28.44 -20.56
N ASN A 96 -8.25 -28.04 -21.74
CA ASN A 96 -6.95 -27.39 -21.88
C ASN A 96 -6.93 -26.01 -21.21
N LEU A 97 -8.01 -25.23 -21.33
CA LEU A 97 -8.16 -23.94 -20.62
C LEU A 97 -8.10 -24.13 -19.09
N LEU A 98 -8.72 -25.19 -18.56
CA LEU A 98 -8.65 -25.52 -17.14
C LEU A 98 -7.23 -25.90 -16.72
N ALA A 99 -6.53 -26.71 -17.51
CA ALA A 99 -5.14 -27.08 -17.25
C ALA A 99 -4.22 -25.84 -17.22
N GLU A 100 -4.38 -24.93 -18.19
CA GLU A 100 -3.62 -23.68 -18.27
C GLU A 100 -3.94 -22.75 -17.09
N ALA A 101 -5.21 -22.59 -16.73
CA ALA A 101 -5.61 -21.78 -15.58
C ALA A 101 -4.99 -22.27 -14.26
N VAL A 102 -4.87 -23.58 -14.08
CA VAL A 102 -4.19 -24.18 -12.91
C VAL A 102 -2.68 -23.98 -12.99
N ALA A 103 -2.08 -24.14 -14.17
CA ALA A 103 -0.64 -23.92 -14.38
C ALA A 103 -0.24 -22.46 -14.09
N MET A 104 -1.05 -21.49 -14.53
CA MET A 104 -0.84 -20.07 -14.22
C MET A 104 -0.84 -19.80 -12.72
N LEU A 105 -1.70 -20.48 -11.95
CA LEU A 105 -1.79 -20.32 -10.50
C LEU A 105 -0.57 -20.88 -9.76
N GLY A 106 0.02 -21.97 -10.28
CA GLY A 106 1.25 -22.56 -9.75
C GLY A 106 2.53 -21.76 -10.04
N ASN A 107 2.51 -20.94 -11.11
CA ASN A 107 3.67 -20.15 -11.57
C ASN A 107 3.58 -18.65 -11.21
N LEU A 108 2.67 -18.28 -10.31
CA LEU A 108 2.47 -16.90 -9.86
C LEU A 108 3.75 -16.37 -9.17
N PRO A 109 4.54 -15.46 -9.79
CA PRO A 109 5.82 -15.01 -9.26
C PRO A 109 5.63 -14.22 -7.98
N GLU A 110 6.17 -14.65 -6.83
CA GLU A 110 6.06 -13.90 -5.57
C GLU A 110 6.42 -12.42 -5.80
N LEU A 111 5.59 -11.51 -5.28
CA LEU A 111 5.90 -10.09 -5.39
C LEU A 111 7.23 -9.84 -4.68
N PRO A 112 8.16 -9.09 -5.29
CA PRO A 112 9.41 -8.77 -4.63
C PRO A 112 9.09 -7.97 -3.38
N VAL A 113 9.26 -8.60 -2.21
CA VAL A 113 9.43 -7.87 -0.96
C VAL A 113 10.73 -7.10 -1.15
N ARG A 114 10.67 -5.76 -1.12
CA ARG A 114 11.91 -4.98 -1.10
C ARG A 114 12.60 -5.31 0.23
N ASP A 115 13.74 -5.97 0.17
CA ASP A 115 14.51 -6.33 1.37
C ASP A 115 15.30 -5.15 1.93
N THR A 116 15.47 -4.09 1.15
CA THR A 116 16.27 -2.92 1.49
C THR A 116 15.48 -1.64 1.33
N PHE A 117 15.41 -0.87 2.40
CA PHE A 117 14.90 0.48 2.45
C PHE A 117 16.00 1.36 3.04
N ASP A 118 16.08 2.60 2.57
CA ASP A 118 16.91 3.59 3.24
C ASP A 118 16.36 3.77 4.66
N ALA A 119 17.22 3.59 5.65
CA ALA A 119 16.84 3.84 7.03
C ALA A 119 16.43 5.32 7.13
N LEU A 120 15.21 5.57 7.58
CA LEU A 120 14.79 6.92 7.92
C LEU A 120 15.63 7.34 9.13
N GLU A 121 16.65 8.16 8.91
CA GLU A 121 17.34 8.79 10.02
C GLU A 121 16.35 9.74 10.70
N PRO A 122 16.27 9.73 12.05
CA PRO A 122 15.49 10.73 12.75
C PRO A 122 16.02 12.09 12.32
N GLU A 123 15.14 12.97 11.86
CA GLU A 123 15.50 14.35 11.53
C GLU A 123 16.32 14.92 12.69
N THR A 124 17.62 15.14 12.45
CA THR A 124 18.46 15.86 13.39
C THR A 124 17.92 17.27 13.43
N LEU A 125 17.44 17.66 14.61
CA LEU A 125 16.82 18.94 14.90
C LEU A 125 17.82 20.10 14.70
N ASP A 126 18.10 20.48 13.46
CA ASP A 126 18.33 21.90 13.14
C ASP A 126 16.94 22.52 13.07
N GLN A 127 16.32 22.69 14.25
CA GLN A 127 15.07 23.42 14.39
C GLN A 127 15.33 24.87 14.02
N ASN A 128 15.09 25.23 12.76
CA ASN A 128 14.70 26.60 12.48
C ASN A 128 13.38 26.81 13.22
N GLU A 129 13.39 27.66 14.26
CA GLU A 129 12.23 27.99 15.11
C GLU A 129 11.03 28.56 14.33
N GLU A 130 11.20 28.78 13.02
CA GLU A 130 10.20 29.31 12.09
C GLU A 130 9.39 28.24 11.34
N GLU A 131 9.73 26.94 11.45
CA GLU A 131 9.01 25.89 10.73
C GLU A 131 7.71 25.51 11.46
N GLU A 132 6.69 26.33 11.23
CA GLU A 132 5.34 26.16 11.75
C GLU A 132 4.72 24.88 11.16
N VAL A 133 4.45 23.88 12.03
CA VAL A 133 3.78 22.65 11.62
C VAL A 133 2.41 22.99 11.04
N ILE A 134 2.23 22.76 9.74
CA ILE A 134 0.95 22.98 9.06
C ILE A 134 -0.05 21.91 9.53
N LEU A 135 -0.83 22.24 10.55
CA LEU A 135 -1.91 21.39 11.09
C LEU A 135 -3.24 21.56 10.34
N ASP A 136 -3.30 22.53 9.43
CA ASP A 136 -4.52 22.88 8.71
C ASP A 136 -4.68 21.98 7.49
N ARG A 137 -5.74 21.16 7.48
CA ARG A 137 -5.99 20.14 6.45
C ARG A 137 -6.06 20.73 5.05
N ASP A 138 -6.58 21.95 4.93
CA ASP A 138 -6.77 22.65 3.66
C ASP A 138 -5.47 23.22 3.09
N ARG A 139 -4.39 23.23 3.88
CA ARG A 139 -3.05 23.67 3.46
C ARG A 139 -2.15 22.52 3.01
N ILE A 140 -2.62 21.26 3.10
CA ILE A 140 -1.89 20.09 2.62
C ILE A 140 -2.26 19.88 1.13
N PRO A 141 -1.31 20.00 0.18
CA PRO A 141 -1.59 19.79 -1.23
C PRO A 141 -2.13 18.37 -1.46
N HIS A 142 -3.39 18.27 -1.88
CA HIS A 142 -3.97 16.98 -2.23
C HIS A 142 -3.53 16.62 -3.67
N PRO A 143 -2.82 15.49 -3.88
CA PRO A 143 -2.27 15.12 -5.20
C PRO A 143 -3.33 15.00 -6.32
N LEU A 144 -4.59 14.78 -5.94
CA LEU A 144 -5.72 14.68 -6.87
C LEU A 144 -6.35 16.04 -7.24
N HIS A 145 -6.02 17.12 -6.51
CA HIS A 145 -6.57 18.45 -6.76
C HIS A 145 -5.80 19.20 -7.85
N GLU A 146 -4.47 19.07 -7.88
CA GLU A 146 -3.61 19.69 -8.89
C GLU A 146 -3.85 19.09 -10.28
N ALA A 147 -4.00 17.77 -10.39
CA ALA A 147 -4.30 17.09 -11.65
C ALA A 147 -5.62 17.56 -12.31
N ARG A 148 -6.56 18.07 -11.50
CA ARG A 148 -7.87 18.57 -11.98
C ARG A 148 -7.78 20.02 -12.49
N LEU A 149 -6.92 20.84 -11.89
CA LEU A 149 -6.66 22.22 -12.30
C LEU A 149 -5.80 22.28 -13.58
N SER A 150 -4.80 21.40 -13.71
CA SER A 150 -3.98 21.30 -14.93
C SER A 150 -4.79 20.89 -16.16
N ARG A 151 -5.91 20.15 -15.99
CA ARG A 151 -6.83 19.82 -17.10
C ARG A 151 -7.75 20.97 -17.50
N GLN A 152 -8.06 21.90 -16.61
CA GLN A 152 -8.91 23.05 -16.93
C GLN A 152 -8.16 24.14 -17.67
N GLN A 153 -6.87 24.35 -17.38
CA GLN A 153 -6.06 25.37 -18.08
C GLN A 153 -5.73 25.03 -19.54
N ILE A 154 -5.80 23.76 -19.95
CA ILE A 154 -5.55 23.35 -21.34
C ILE A 154 -6.81 23.53 -22.23
N GLY A 155 -7.99 23.75 -21.62
CA GLY A 155 -9.26 23.88 -22.35
C GLY A 155 -9.61 25.29 -22.85
N GLU A 156 -8.85 26.33 -22.48
CA GLU A 156 -9.26 27.73 -22.70
C GLU A 156 -8.43 28.51 -23.73
N THR A 157 -7.42 27.90 -24.37
CA THR A 157 -6.64 28.52 -25.45
C THR A 157 -7.00 27.94 -26.82
N ALA A 158 -8.24 28.16 -27.27
CA ALA A 158 -8.60 28.00 -28.67
C ALA A 158 -9.73 28.98 -29.06
N GLN A 159 -9.35 30.23 -29.35
CA GLN A 159 -10.14 31.11 -30.22
C GLN A 159 -9.53 31.08 -31.64
N PRO A 160 -10.34 30.97 -32.70
CA PRO A 160 -9.87 30.92 -34.08
C PRO A 160 -9.58 32.34 -34.57
N ASN A 161 -8.33 32.62 -34.97
CA ASN A 161 -8.03 33.80 -35.76
C ASN A 161 -8.54 33.60 -37.19
N GLY A 162 -9.25 34.62 -37.68
CA GLY A 162 -9.84 34.68 -39.00
C GLY A 162 -8.84 34.61 -40.15
N LEU A 163 -9.34 34.15 -41.28
CA LEU A 163 -8.74 34.28 -42.60
C LEU A 163 -9.61 35.26 -43.38
N GLU A 164 -9.14 36.50 -43.50
CA GLU A 164 -9.43 37.37 -44.64
C GLU A 164 -8.31 37.13 -45.66
N ASP A 165 -8.65 36.49 -46.78
CA ASP A 165 -8.59 37.04 -48.15
C ASP A 165 -9.09 35.99 -49.16
#